data_AF-A0A0N1EM69-F1
#
_entry.id   AF-A0A0N1EM69-F1
#
_cell.length_a   1.000
_cell.length_b   1.000
_cell.length_c   1.000
_cell.angle_alpha   90.00
_cell.angle_beta   90.00
_cell.angle_gamma   90.00
#
_symmetry.space_group_name_H-M   'P 1'
#
loop_
_entity.id
_entity.type
_entity.pdbx_description
1 polymer ?
#
loop_
_entity_poly.entity_id
_entity_poly.type
_entity_poly.pdbx_seq_one_letter_code
_entity_poly.pdbx_strand_id
1 'polypeptide(L)'
;MEYILSILSGGLSGAVLVWLAKGWISERLKQSIQHEYAEKLESYKTELNSKVEGIKHENQVSQLRTSLFFDHQRDAFAALITKIAQVNTDWFKHYDPDEGLYEPVPFEGYREFKSLLYKHQLFLDEECLMAMSLVTSAYTRSFPYDDRSGAPPHQNDSSSHVSYIEYLQPRIASIFRSKIGVASDPQHLVDIAVLSAIELVNGYHFLEVDIPPKGNLSTKGINNASDKVALGLKNKDELISLLENFDVYLNRDGGWLHEAQLKVKRTLNVLGKMPNKAIKRN
;
A
#
# COMPACT_ATOMS: atom_id res chain seq x y z
N MET A 1 -100.49 5.85 -37.29
CA MET A 1 -99.37 5.42 -38.16
C MET A 1 -98.14 6.32 -38.04
N GLU A 2 -98.21 7.52 -37.47
CA GLU A 2 -97.04 8.42 -37.36
C GLU A 2 -96.14 8.16 -36.14
N TYR A 3 -96.68 7.62 -35.03
CA TYR A 3 -95.91 7.36 -33.80
C TYR A 3 -94.92 6.17 -33.92
N ILE A 4 -95.16 5.21 -34.82
CA ILE A 4 -94.27 4.04 -35.00
C ILE A 4 -93.03 4.41 -35.81
N LEU A 5 -93.18 5.32 -36.78
CA LEU A 5 -92.09 5.85 -37.60
C LEU A 5 -91.16 6.79 -36.82
N SER A 6 -91.67 7.55 -35.85
CA SER A 6 -90.83 8.39 -34.97
C SER A 6 -90.04 7.58 -33.93
N ILE A 7 -90.58 6.44 -33.50
CA ILE A 7 -89.89 5.52 -32.58
C ILE A 7 -88.81 4.72 -33.32
N LEU A 8 -89.06 4.30 -34.58
CA LEU A 8 -88.05 3.65 -35.42
C LEU A 8 -86.93 4.61 -35.86
N SER A 9 -87.26 5.86 -36.20
CA SER A 9 -86.25 6.87 -36.54
C SER A 9 -85.48 7.39 -35.31
N GLY A 10 -86.12 7.44 -34.14
CA GLY A 10 -85.48 7.74 -32.86
C GLY A 10 -84.54 6.62 -32.36
N GLY A 11 -84.88 5.35 -32.61
CA GLY A 11 -84.05 4.20 -32.25
C GLY A 11 -82.79 4.03 -33.11
N LEU A 12 -82.90 4.24 -34.43
CA LEU A 12 -81.76 4.16 -35.35
C LEU A 12 -80.79 5.34 -35.18
N SER A 13 -81.31 6.55 -34.97
CA SER A 13 -80.47 7.73 -34.69
C SER A 13 -79.76 7.63 -33.34
N GLY A 14 -80.42 7.09 -32.32
CA GLY A 14 -79.80 6.79 -31.03
C GLY A 14 -78.66 5.76 -31.13
N ALA A 15 -78.83 4.69 -31.90
CA ALA A 15 -77.81 3.66 -32.08
C ALA A 15 -76.55 4.19 -32.80
N VAL A 16 -76.73 5.03 -33.83
CA VAL A 16 -75.61 5.67 -34.56
C VAL A 16 -74.83 6.63 -33.65
N LEU A 17 -75.54 7.43 -32.84
CA LEU A 17 -74.91 8.34 -31.89
C LEU A 17 -74.12 7.59 -30.80
N VAL A 18 -74.67 6.50 -30.27
CA VAL A 18 -73.96 5.65 -29.30
C VAL A 18 -72.73 4.99 -29.92
N TRP A 19 -72.81 4.54 -31.18
CA TRP A 19 -71.67 3.94 -31.89
C TRP A 19 -70.56 4.96 -32.15
N LEU A 20 -70.90 6.16 -32.63
CA LEU A 20 -69.93 7.24 -32.82
C LEU A 20 -69.30 7.70 -31.50
N ALA A 21 -70.11 7.84 -30.44
CA ALA A 21 -69.61 8.19 -29.12
C ALA A 21 -68.67 7.10 -28.57
N LYS A 22 -69.02 5.82 -28.73
CA LYS A 22 -68.16 4.70 -28.31
C LYS A 22 -66.84 4.67 -29.09
N GLY A 23 -66.89 4.90 -30.41
CA GLY A 23 -65.69 5.00 -31.26
C GLY A 23 -64.81 6.17 -30.87
N TRP A 24 -65.38 7.35 -30.66
CA TRP A 24 -64.66 8.55 -30.26
C TRP A 24 -64.03 8.43 -28.86
N ILE A 25 -64.77 7.90 -27.89
CA ILE A 25 -64.26 7.65 -26.52
C ILE A 25 -63.13 6.63 -26.57
N SER A 26 -63.30 5.53 -27.32
CA SER A 26 -62.27 4.49 -27.45
C SER A 26 -60.99 5.02 -28.08
N GLU A 27 -61.10 5.80 -29.16
CA GLU A 27 -59.93 6.35 -29.85
C GLU A 27 -59.20 7.38 -28.98
N ARG A 28 -59.95 8.21 -28.25
CA ARG A 28 -59.38 9.19 -27.32
C ARG A 28 -58.70 8.54 -26.12
N LEU A 29 -59.28 7.46 -25.57
CA LEU A 29 -58.68 6.68 -24.49
C LEU A 29 -57.39 5.98 -24.97
N LYS A 30 -57.41 5.44 -26.19
CA LYS A 30 -56.24 4.81 -26.80
C LYS A 30 -55.13 5.81 -27.04
N GLN A 31 -55.45 7.00 -27.56
CA GLN A 31 -54.49 8.10 -27.72
C GLN A 31 -53.92 8.57 -26.38
N SER A 32 -54.74 8.72 -25.33
CA SER A 32 -54.24 9.13 -24.01
C SER A 32 -53.31 8.09 -23.39
N ILE A 33 -53.67 6.80 -23.51
CA ILE A 33 -52.83 5.69 -23.04
C ILE A 33 -51.50 5.66 -23.82
N GLN A 34 -51.55 5.79 -25.15
CA GLN A 34 -50.34 5.82 -25.98
C GLN A 34 -49.44 7.01 -25.65
N HIS A 35 -50.01 8.20 -25.40
CA HIS A 35 -49.27 9.37 -24.96
C HIS A 35 -48.58 9.13 -23.62
N GLU A 36 -49.32 8.61 -22.63
CA GLU A 36 -48.75 8.32 -21.29
C GLU A 36 -47.63 7.29 -21.35
N TYR A 37 -47.75 6.25 -22.20
CA TYR A 37 -46.68 5.28 -22.42
C TYR A 37 -45.48 5.89 -23.15
N ALA A 38 -45.70 6.75 -24.15
CA ALA A 38 -44.62 7.45 -24.85
C ALA A 38 -43.87 8.38 -23.90
N GLU A 39 -44.58 9.13 -23.07
CA GLU A 39 -44.01 10.03 -22.06
C GLU A 39 -43.24 9.25 -20.98
N LYS A 40 -43.78 8.14 -20.47
CA LYS A 40 -43.05 7.25 -19.56
C LYS A 40 -41.81 6.65 -20.21
N LEU A 41 -41.88 6.28 -21.48
CA LEU A 41 -40.74 5.72 -22.20
C LEU A 41 -39.63 6.77 -22.40
N GLU A 42 -39.99 8.00 -22.74
CA GLU A 42 -39.04 9.10 -22.87
C GLU A 42 -38.44 9.49 -21.52
N SER A 43 -39.23 9.52 -20.44
CA SER A 43 -38.71 9.79 -19.10
C SER A 43 -37.76 8.68 -18.65
N TYR A 44 -38.10 7.41 -18.87
CA TYR A 44 -37.19 6.29 -18.58
C TYR A 44 -35.92 6.34 -19.42
N LYS A 45 -35.99 6.66 -20.72
CA LYS A 45 -34.80 6.82 -21.56
C LYS A 45 -33.91 7.95 -21.06
N THR A 46 -34.51 9.07 -20.66
CA THR A 46 -33.78 10.23 -20.14
C THR A 46 -33.12 9.90 -18.81
N GLU A 47 -33.84 9.23 -17.90
CA GLU A 47 -33.31 8.75 -16.62
C GLU A 47 -32.19 7.72 -16.81
N LEU A 48 -32.34 6.80 -17.77
CA LEU A 48 -31.30 5.81 -18.05
C LEU A 48 -30.05 6.49 -18.63
N ASN A 49 -30.22 7.41 -19.58
CA ASN A 49 -29.11 8.14 -20.17
C ASN A 49 -28.37 8.98 -19.13
N SER A 50 -29.10 9.67 -18.24
CA SER A 50 -28.47 10.45 -17.17
C SER A 50 -27.71 9.57 -16.18
N LYS A 51 -28.25 8.39 -15.83
CA LYS A 51 -27.54 7.39 -15.00
C LYS A 51 -26.29 6.86 -15.70
N VAL A 52 -26.37 6.53 -16.99
CA VAL A 52 -25.23 6.03 -17.76
C VAL A 52 -24.14 7.10 -17.89
N GLU A 53 -24.51 8.36 -18.16
CA GLU A 53 -23.58 9.48 -18.19
C GLU A 53 -22.93 9.73 -16.83
N GLY A 54 -23.71 9.65 -15.75
CA GLY A 54 -23.21 9.74 -14.37
C GLY A 54 -22.17 8.66 -14.07
N ILE A 55 -22.48 7.39 -14.34
CA ILE A 55 -21.55 6.26 -14.13
C ILE A 55 -20.29 6.42 -15.00
N LYS A 56 -20.44 6.85 -16.26
CA LYS A 56 -19.31 7.08 -17.15
C LYS A 56 -18.39 8.19 -16.61
N HIS A 57 -18.97 9.29 -16.15
CA HIS A 57 -18.23 10.40 -15.58
C HIS A 57 -17.51 9.99 -14.29
N GLU A 58 -18.19 9.30 -13.38
CA GLU A 58 -17.58 8.76 -12.15
C GLU A 58 -16.40 7.83 -12.45
N ASN A 59 -16.53 6.96 -13.46
CA ASN A 59 -15.46 6.08 -13.88
C ASN A 59 -14.27 6.87 -14.44
N GLN A 60 -14.50 7.89 -15.27
CA GLN A 60 -13.44 8.79 -15.75
C GLN A 60 -12.71 9.50 -14.61
N VAL A 61 -13.45 10.04 -13.64
CA VAL A 61 -12.87 10.70 -12.46
C VAL A 61 -12.05 9.71 -11.63
N SER A 62 -12.55 8.48 -11.44
CA SER A 62 -11.83 7.41 -10.75
C SER A 62 -10.52 7.02 -11.46
N GLN A 63 -10.56 6.90 -12.78
CA GLN A 63 -9.37 6.62 -13.61
C GLN A 63 -8.34 7.74 -13.51
N LEU A 64 -8.76 9.01 -13.60
CA LEU A 64 -7.86 10.16 -13.46
C LEU A 64 -7.21 10.22 -12.08
N ARG A 65 -7.98 10.01 -11.01
CA ARG A 65 -7.46 9.96 -9.63
C ARG A 65 -6.42 8.85 -9.48
N THR A 66 -6.71 7.68 -10.06
CA THR A 66 -5.81 6.53 -10.02
C THR A 66 -4.51 6.80 -10.76
N SER A 67 -4.59 7.38 -11.97
CA SER A 67 -3.40 7.77 -12.75
C SER A 67 -2.53 8.77 -11.98
N LEU A 68 -3.13 9.81 -11.40
CA LEU A 68 -2.41 10.82 -10.64
C LEU A 68 -1.74 10.23 -9.39
N PHE A 69 -2.40 9.28 -8.73
CA PHE A 69 -1.80 8.56 -7.61
C PHE A 69 -0.58 7.73 -8.05
N PHE A 70 -0.68 6.99 -9.16
CA PHE A 70 0.44 6.24 -9.71
C PHE A 70 1.61 7.12 -10.13
N ASP A 71 1.35 8.28 -10.73
CA ASP A 71 2.40 9.25 -11.08
C ASP A 71 3.12 9.74 -9.82
N HIS A 72 2.39 10.12 -8.76
CA HIS A 72 3.01 10.50 -7.50
C HIS A 72 3.79 9.37 -6.83
N GLN A 73 3.33 8.12 -6.92
CA GLN A 73 4.08 6.96 -6.44
C GLN A 73 5.39 6.77 -7.21
N ARG A 74 5.35 6.85 -8.54
CA ARG A 74 6.56 6.76 -9.37
C ARG A 74 7.57 7.84 -9.00
N ASP A 75 7.09 9.08 -8.86
CA ASP A 75 7.94 10.22 -8.51
C ASP A 75 8.52 10.07 -7.10
N ALA A 76 7.72 9.61 -6.13
CA ALA A 76 8.17 9.30 -4.77
C ALA A 76 9.28 8.24 -4.77
N PHE A 77 9.06 7.12 -5.46
CA PHE A 77 10.02 6.02 -5.54
C PHE A 77 11.33 6.46 -6.21
N ALA A 78 11.24 7.20 -7.32
CA ALA A 78 12.39 7.73 -8.02
C ALA A 78 13.18 8.71 -7.13
N ALA A 79 12.50 9.64 -6.45
CA ALA A 79 13.14 10.60 -5.57
C ALA A 79 13.86 9.93 -4.39
N LEU A 80 13.21 8.95 -3.74
CA LEU A 80 13.79 8.24 -2.60
C LEU A 80 15.00 7.39 -3.00
N ILE A 81 14.88 6.56 -4.04
CA ILE A 81 15.99 5.69 -4.45
C ILE A 81 17.19 6.50 -4.96
N THR A 82 16.93 7.60 -5.70
CA THR A 82 17.98 8.51 -6.17
C THR A 82 18.67 9.16 -4.98
N LYS A 83 17.92 9.61 -3.97
CA LYS A 83 18.53 10.22 -2.78
C LYS A 83 19.37 9.22 -2.00
N ILE A 84 18.90 7.98 -1.82
CA ILE A 84 19.69 6.92 -1.16
C ILE A 84 21.00 6.68 -1.93
N ALA A 85 20.94 6.59 -3.26
CA ALA A 85 22.12 6.40 -4.09
C ALA A 85 23.10 7.58 -3.98
N GLN A 86 22.58 8.82 -4.02
CA GLN A 86 23.39 10.03 -3.85
C GLN A 86 24.07 10.06 -2.49
N VAL A 87 23.33 9.84 -1.39
CA VAL A 87 23.86 9.83 -0.03
C VAL A 87 24.93 8.75 0.12
N ASN A 88 24.70 7.55 -0.43
CA ASN A 88 25.68 6.46 -0.34
C ASN A 88 26.95 6.78 -1.15
N THR A 89 26.80 7.40 -2.32
CA THR A 89 27.93 7.84 -3.16
C THR A 89 28.74 8.92 -2.46
N ASP A 90 28.07 9.89 -1.85
CA ASP A 90 28.73 10.96 -1.10
C ASP A 90 29.42 10.40 0.14
N TRP A 91 28.80 9.46 0.84
CA TRP A 91 29.40 8.79 2.00
C TRP A 91 30.68 8.01 1.60
N PHE A 92 30.65 7.30 0.48
CA PHE A 92 31.80 6.51 0.01
C PHE A 92 32.98 7.36 -0.48
N LYS A 93 32.80 8.66 -0.75
CA LYS A 93 33.92 9.57 -1.06
C LYS A 93 34.91 9.73 0.10
N HIS A 94 34.47 9.42 1.32
CA HIS A 94 35.28 9.44 2.53
C HIS A 94 35.95 8.08 2.82
N TYR A 95 35.84 7.12 1.91
CA TYR A 95 36.47 5.81 2.07
C TYR A 95 37.99 5.93 1.90
N ASP A 96 38.72 5.46 2.90
CA ASP A 96 40.17 5.29 2.84
C ASP A 96 40.53 3.81 2.58
N PRO A 97 41.40 3.48 1.61
CA PRO A 97 41.79 2.09 1.34
C PRO A 97 42.52 1.37 2.48
N ASP A 98 43.26 2.11 3.31
CA ASP A 98 44.08 1.57 4.39
C ASP A 98 43.31 1.57 5.72
N GLU A 99 42.49 2.58 5.96
CA GLU A 99 41.72 2.74 7.20
C GLU A 99 40.27 2.24 7.09
N GLY A 100 39.68 2.21 5.89
CA GLY A 100 38.27 1.93 5.67
C GLY A 100 37.41 3.21 5.77
N LEU A 101 36.12 3.05 6.05
CA LEU A 101 35.19 4.18 6.23
C LEU A 101 34.78 4.31 7.69
N TYR A 102 35.35 5.30 8.38
CA TYR A 102 34.95 5.65 9.76
C TYR A 102 33.98 6.82 9.83
N GLU A 103 33.95 7.70 8.82
CA GLU A 103 33.04 8.84 8.85
C GLU A 103 31.57 8.39 8.90
N PRO A 104 30.71 9.04 9.70
CA PRO A 104 29.27 8.75 9.68
C PRO A 104 28.66 9.19 8.35
N VAL A 105 27.41 8.77 8.11
CA VAL A 105 26.66 9.26 6.95
C VAL A 105 26.66 10.80 6.90
N PRO A 106 26.84 11.43 5.72
CA PRO A 106 26.76 12.88 5.60
C PRO A 106 25.42 13.40 6.15
N PHE A 107 25.48 14.17 7.25
CA PHE A 107 24.30 14.56 8.02
C PHE A 107 23.26 15.31 7.18
N GLU A 108 23.72 16.21 6.31
CA GLU A 108 22.87 16.96 5.40
C GLU A 108 22.14 16.05 4.39
N GLY A 109 22.86 15.08 3.82
CA GLY A 109 22.29 14.07 2.94
C GLY A 109 21.22 13.21 3.63
N TYR A 110 21.50 12.78 4.87
CA TYR A 110 20.53 12.06 5.70
C TYR A 110 19.28 12.91 6.02
N ARG A 111 19.47 14.19 6.39
CA ARG A 111 18.37 15.11 6.71
C ARG A 111 17.45 15.32 5.50
N GLU A 112 18.04 15.54 4.32
CA GLU A 112 17.29 15.69 3.07
C GLU A 112 16.54 14.42 2.70
N PHE A 113 17.16 13.24 2.85
CA PHE A 113 16.49 11.96 2.66
C PHE A 113 15.29 11.79 3.60
N LYS A 114 15.45 12.11 4.89
CA LYS A 114 14.36 12.03 5.88
C LYS A 114 13.22 12.99 5.55
N SER A 115 13.53 14.19 5.07
CA SER A 115 12.54 15.17 4.59
C SER A 115 11.74 14.63 3.39
N LEU A 116 12.42 14.03 2.40
CA LEU A 116 11.77 13.39 1.26
C LEU A 116 10.88 12.22 1.69
N LEU A 117 11.35 11.39 2.62
CA LEU A 117 10.57 10.28 3.17
C LEU A 117 9.25 10.76 3.79
N TYR A 118 9.28 11.82 4.60
CA TYR A 118 8.07 12.38 5.20
C TYR A 118 7.16 13.03 4.15
N LYS A 119 7.72 13.77 3.19
CA LYS A 119 6.96 14.38 2.09
C LYS A 119 6.18 13.35 1.29
N HIS A 120 6.77 12.19 1.05
CA HIS A 120 6.18 11.14 0.22
C HIS A 120 5.49 10.02 1.01
N GLN A 121 5.43 10.11 2.33
CA GLN A 121 4.95 9.03 3.21
C GLN A 121 3.54 8.52 2.85
N LEU A 122 2.65 9.40 2.40
CA LEU A 122 1.28 9.05 1.98
C LEU A 122 1.26 8.02 0.82
N PHE A 123 2.29 8.01 -0.01
CA PHE A 123 2.38 7.18 -1.21
C PHE A 123 3.14 5.86 -0.97
N LEU A 124 3.63 5.66 0.26
CA LEU A 124 4.38 4.48 0.67
C LEU A 124 3.49 3.55 1.48
N ASP A 125 3.35 2.32 1.02
CA ASP A 125 2.64 1.27 1.76
C ASP A 125 3.52 0.64 2.85
N GLU A 126 2.98 -0.36 3.55
CA GLU A 126 3.69 -1.06 4.64
C GLU A 126 5.03 -1.66 4.19
N GLU A 127 5.10 -2.22 2.98
CA GLU A 127 6.32 -2.83 2.45
C GLU A 127 7.40 -1.78 2.19
N CYS A 128 7.01 -0.67 1.54
CA CYS A 128 7.89 0.46 1.29
C CYS A 128 8.38 1.10 2.60
N LEU A 129 7.48 1.34 3.56
CA LEU A 129 7.83 1.97 4.83
C LEU A 129 8.71 1.08 5.71
N MET A 130 8.53 -0.24 5.64
CA MET A 130 9.43 -1.21 6.29
C MET A 130 10.84 -1.14 5.69
N ALA A 131 10.94 -1.16 4.36
CA ALA A 131 12.22 -1.07 3.67
C ALA A 131 12.94 0.26 3.97
N MET A 132 12.21 1.38 3.96
CA MET A 132 12.76 2.70 4.32
C MET A 132 13.21 2.77 5.78
N SER A 133 12.55 2.04 6.69
CA SER A 133 13.00 1.95 8.09
C SER A 133 14.40 1.32 8.22
N LEU A 134 14.74 0.35 7.37
CA LEU A 134 16.09 -0.25 7.40
C LEU A 134 17.16 0.74 6.96
N VAL A 135 16.85 1.56 5.95
CA VAL A 135 17.73 2.63 5.47
C VAL A 135 17.94 3.68 6.56
N THR A 136 16.85 4.20 7.15
CA THR A 136 16.97 5.22 8.22
C THR A 136 17.69 4.67 9.45
N SER A 137 17.47 3.41 9.82
CA SER A 137 18.18 2.75 10.91
C SER A 137 19.67 2.57 10.60
N ALA A 138 20.04 2.18 9.38
CA ALA A 138 21.44 2.06 8.98
C ALA A 138 22.17 3.42 9.04
N TYR A 139 21.55 4.47 8.50
CA TYR A 139 22.09 5.84 8.60
C TYR A 139 22.22 6.30 10.04
N THR A 140 21.19 6.11 10.87
CA THR A 140 21.21 6.55 12.26
C THR A 140 22.29 5.82 13.08
N ARG A 141 22.49 4.51 12.84
CA ARG A 141 23.51 3.71 13.53
C ARG A 141 24.95 4.12 13.21
N SER A 142 25.17 4.81 12.08
CA SER A 142 26.49 5.31 11.73
C SER A 142 26.94 6.53 12.54
N PHE A 143 26.01 7.25 13.17
CA PHE A 143 26.37 8.43 13.96
C PHE A 143 27.13 8.03 15.24
N PRO A 144 28.04 8.90 15.71
CA PRO A 144 28.73 8.67 16.97
C PRO A 144 27.74 8.54 18.13
N TYR A 145 28.07 7.69 19.10
CA TYR A 145 27.28 7.51 20.31
C TYR A 145 28.12 7.71 21.57
N ASP A 146 27.49 8.25 22.60
CA ASP A 146 28.09 8.42 23.93
C ASP A 146 27.75 7.19 24.78
N ASP A 147 28.78 6.46 25.21
CA ASP A 147 28.65 5.29 26.08
C ASP A 147 28.53 5.67 27.57
N ARG A 148 28.54 6.97 27.88
CA ARG A 148 28.46 7.56 29.21
C ARG A 148 29.63 7.19 30.12
N SER A 149 30.73 6.68 29.55
CA SER A 149 31.98 6.42 30.28
C SER A 149 32.75 7.71 30.61
N GLY A 150 32.37 8.83 29.97
CA GLY A 150 33.10 10.09 30.02
C GLY A 150 34.21 10.22 28.97
N ALA A 151 34.40 9.19 28.13
CA ALA A 151 35.25 9.26 26.95
C ALA A 151 34.59 10.07 25.81
N PRO A 152 35.35 10.54 24.80
CA PRO A 152 34.78 11.09 23.58
C PRO A 152 33.82 10.09 22.90
N PRO A 153 32.78 10.57 22.18
CA PRO A 153 31.83 9.69 21.51
C PRO A 153 32.52 8.65 20.62
N HIS A 154 32.09 7.40 20.75
CA HIS A 154 32.60 6.31 19.93
C HIS A 154 32.05 6.42 18.51
N GLN A 155 32.94 6.31 17.53
CA GLN A 155 32.58 6.22 16.11
C GLN A 155 32.55 4.75 15.69
N ASN A 156 31.46 4.33 15.06
CA ASN A 156 31.35 2.99 14.49
C ASN A 156 32.13 2.90 13.17
N ASP A 157 32.61 1.70 12.84
CA ASP A 157 33.02 1.38 11.47
C ASP A 157 31.79 1.44 10.54
N SER A 158 31.78 2.49 9.73
CA SER A 158 30.70 2.81 8.79
C SER A 158 30.75 1.96 7.52
N SER A 159 31.85 1.26 7.25
CA SER A 159 31.99 0.38 6.08
C SER A 159 30.88 -0.68 6.06
N SER A 160 30.59 -1.28 7.21
CA SER A 160 29.53 -2.26 7.36
C SER A 160 28.13 -1.69 7.07
N HIS A 161 27.90 -0.41 7.40
CA HIS A 161 26.64 0.27 7.14
C HIS A 161 26.46 0.66 5.68
N VAL A 162 27.53 1.04 4.98
CA VAL A 162 27.49 1.29 3.54
C VAL A 162 27.17 0.00 2.78
N SER A 163 27.88 -1.10 3.06
CA SER A 163 27.57 -2.40 2.44
C SER A 163 26.17 -2.89 2.76
N TYR A 164 25.63 -2.54 3.93
CA TYR A 164 24.24 -2.79 4.27
C TYR A 164 23.27 -2.03 3.35
N ILE A 165 23.51 -0.73 3.09
CA ILE A 165 22.71 0.06 2.15
C ILE A 165 22.84 -0.47 0.71
N GLU A 166 24.03 -0.87 0.28
CA GLU A 166 24.26 -1.48 -1.04
C GLU A 166 23.48 -2.77 -1.21
N TYR A 167 23.35 -3.57 -0.15
CA TYR A 167 22.49 -4.75 -0.15
C TYR A 167 21.00 -4.37 -0.32
N LEU A 168 20.55 -3.32 0.38
CA LEU A 168 19.15 -2.88 0.38
C LEU A 168 18.72 -2.25 -0.95
N GLN A 169 19.54 -1.40 -1.56
CA GLN A 169 19.16 -0.60 -2.75
C GLN A 169 18.52 -1.42 -3.90
N PRO A 170 19.12 -2.51 -4.41
CA PRO A 170 18.52 -3.28 -5.49
C PRO A 170 17.21 -3.98 -5.07
N ARG A 171 17.09 -4.35 -3.79
CA ARG A 171 15.89 -4.97 -3.22
C ARG A 171 14.76 -3.97 -3.06
N ILE A 172 15.06 -2.77 -2.58
CA ILE A 172 14.12 -1.64 -2.52
C ILE A 172 13.64 -1.28 -3.92
N ALA A 173 14.54 -1.16 -4.89
CA ALA A 173 14.18 -0.86 -6.28
C ALA A 173 13.26 -1.95 -6.88
N SER A 174 13.48 -3.22 -6.51
CA SER A 174 12.57 -4.32 -6.88
C SER A 174 11.18 -4.18 -6.26
N ILE A 175 11.10 -3.83 -4.98
CA ILE A 175 9.81 -3.58 -4.29
C ILE A 175 9.09 -2.42 -4.98
N PHE A 176 9.77 -1.30 -5.22
CA PHE A 176 9.19 -0.14 -5.90
C PHE A 176 8.67 -0.48 -7.30
N ARG A 177 9.44 -1.24 -8.10
CA ARG A 177 8.99 -1.73 -9.42
C ARG A 177 7.71 -2.56 -9.32
N SER A 178 7.61 -3.45 -8.33
CA SER A 178 6.40 -4.24 -8.08
C SER A 178 5.18 -3.35 -7.86
N LYS A 179 5.32 -2.26 -7.08
CA LYS A 179 4.22 -1.34 -6.77
C LYS A 179 3.70 -0.54 -7.95
N ILE A 180 4.53 -0.31 -8.97
CA ILE A 180 4.15 0.38 -10.21
C ILE A 180 3.86 -0.57 -11.37
N GLY A 181 3.66 -1.87 -11.11
CA GLY A 181 3.29 -2.86 -12.13
C GLY A 181 4.43 -3.26 -13.06
N VAL A 182 5.69 -3.04 -12.66
CA VAL A 182 6.89 -3.44 -13.41
C VAL A 182 7.41 -4.76 -12.85
N ALA A 183 8.01 -5.58 -13.72
CA ALA A 183 8.63 -6.85 -13.34
C ALA A 183 9.60 -6.68 -12.16
N SER A 184 9.46 -7.56 -11.17
CA SER A 184 10.20 -7.54 -9.91
C SER A 184 10.49 -8.97 -9.46
N ASP A 185 11.48 -9.13 -8.59
CA ASP A 185 11.74 -10.40 -7.92
C ASP A 185 11.00 -10.43 -6.56
N PRO A 186 10.02 -11.33 -6.37
CA PRO A 186 9.32 -11.50 -5.10
C PRO A 186 10.24 -11.86 -3.93
N GLN A 187 11.39 -12.50 -4.20
CA GLN A 187 12.36 -12.87 -3.17
C GLN A 187 12.96 -11.63 -2.50
N HIS A 188 13.09 -10.51 -3.22
CA HIS A 188 13.60 -9.27 -2.64
C HIS A 188 12.70 -8.71 -1.52
N LEU A 189 11.37 -8.89 -1.61
CA LEU A 189 10.47 -8.51 -0.53
C LEU A 189 10.66 -9.44 0.69
N VAL A 190 10.83 -10.75 0.44
CA VAL A 190 11.13 -11.75 1.48
C VAL A 190 12.41 -11.38 2.22
N ASP A 191 13.50 -11.13 1.48
CA ASP A 191 14.79 -10.75 2.05
C ASP A 191 14.67 -9.52 2.94
N ILE A 192 13.97 -8.47 2.49
CA ILE A 192 13.77 -7.23 3.24
C ILE A 192 12.93 -7.46 4.50
N ALA A 193 11.86 -8.25 4.42
CA ALA A 193 11.03 -8.54 5.58
C ALA A 193 11.76 -9.38 6.64
N VAL A 194 12.51 -10.39 6.20
CA VAL A 194 13.32 -11.23 7.09
C VAL A 194 14.43 -10.41 7.73
N LEU A 195 15.12 -9.57 6.94
CA LEU A 195 16.13 -8.65 7.47
C LEU A 195 15.53 -7.72 8.51
N SER A 196 14.35 -7.15 8.23
CA SER A 196 13.64 -6.31 9.19
C SER A 196 13.28 -7.04 10.47
N ALA A 197 12.81 -8.28 10.39
CA ALA A 197 12.51 -9.07 11.58
C ALA A 197 13.76 -9.36 12.41
N ILE A 198 14.86 -9.78 11.76
CA ILE A 198 16.14 -10.06 12.42
C ILE A 198 16.70 -8.81 13.11
N GLU A 199 16.66 -7.65 12.45
CA GLU A 199 17.13 -6.40 13.03
C GLU A 199 16.27 -5.94 14.20
N LEU A 200 14.95 -6.16 14.16
CA LEU A 200 14.07 -5.84 15.28
C LEU A 200 14.39 -6.71 16.51
N VAL A 201 14.43 -8.03 16.34
CA VAL A 201 14.68 -8.92 17.50
C VAL A 201 16.10 -8.82 18.03
N ASN A 202 17.09 -8.40 17.23
CA ASN A 202 18.47 -8.22 17.71
C ASN A 202 18.82 -6.77 18.10
N GLY A 203 17.98 -5.78 17.73
CA GLY A 203 18.26 -4.36 17.96
C GLY A 203 17.71 -3.80 19.27
N TYR A 204 16.76 -4.49 19.89
CA TYR A 204 16.16 -4.11 21.17
C TYR A 204 16.70 -4.96 22.34
N HIS A 205 16.48 -4.50 23.57
CA HIS A 205 16.90 -5.17 24.80
C HIS A 205 15.72 -5.33 25.76
N PHE A 206 14.94 -6.40 25.58
CA PHE A 206 13.81 -6.83 26.42
C PHE A 206 14.03 -8.28 26.87
N LEU A 207 14.72 -8.44 28.00
CA LEU A 207 15.13 -9.76 28.49
C LEU A 207 13.95 -10.64 28.90
N GLU A 208 12.78 -10.07 29.22
CA GLU A 208 11.59 -10.86 29.58
C GLU A 208 10.99 -11.65 28.41
N VAL A 209 11.38 -11.32 27.18
CA VAL A 209 10.93 -11.99 25.94
C VAL A 209 12.09 -12.44 25.06
N ASP A 210 13.26 -12.69 25.67
CA ASP A 210 14.45 -13.19 24.99
C ASP A 210 14.91 -12.31 23.82
N ILE A 211 14.86 -10.98 24.00
CA ILE A 211 15.34 -9.99 23.03
C ILE A 211 16.52 -9.20 23.64
N PRO A 212 17.72 -9.21 23.04
CA PRO A 212 18.09 -9.95 21.83
C PRO A 212 18.18 -11.46 22.07
N PRO A 213 17.88 -12.29 21.05
CA PRO A 213 17.90 -13.74 21.19
C PRO A 213 19.31 -14.28 21.38
N LYS A 214 19.42 -15.37 22.13
CA LYS A 214 20.62 -16.20 22.24
C LYS A 214 20.51 -17.38 21.28
N GLY A 215 21.63 -17.83 20.70
CA GLY A 215 21.64 -19.02 19.83
C GLY A 215 21.34 -18.71 18.35
N ASN A 216 20.44 -19.47 17.74
CA ASN A 216 20.27 -19.58 16.28
C ASN A 216 19.78 -18.30 15.59
N LEU A 217 19.14 -17.38 16.31
CA LEU A 217 18.68 -16.09 15.79
C LEU A 217 19.59 -14.91 16.18
N SER A 218 20.67 -15.18 16.93
CA SER A 218 21.60 -14.15 17.37
C SER A 218 22.46 -13.67 16.21
N THR A 219 22.54 -12.36 16.00
CA THR A 219 23.41 -11.76 14.97
C THR A 219 24.76 -11.31 15.52
N LYS A 220 25.15 -11.76 16.72
CA LYS A 220 26.44 -11.39 17.32
C LYS A 220 27.59 -11.87 16.42
N GLY A 221 28.39 -10.93 15.93
CA GLY A 221 29.49 -11.22 15.00
C GLY A 221 29.09 -11.33 13.53
N ILE A 222 27.81 -11.09 13.18
CA ILE A 222 27.32 -11.07 11.79
C ILE A 222 27.05 -9.62 11.41
N ASN A 223 27.92 -9.06 10.56
CA ASN A 223 27.83 -7.65 10.17
C ASN A 223 27.11 -7.43 8.84
N ASN A 224 27.21 -8.38 7.90
CA ASN A 224 26.64 -8.21 6.57
C ASN A 224 25.12 -8.54 6.55
N ALA A 225 24.38 -7.86 5.67
CA ALA A 225 22.93 -8.03 5.57
C ALA A 225 22.52 -9.39 4.98
N SER A 226 23.30 -9.92 4.05
CA SER A 226 23.00 -11.18 3.35
C SER A 226 23.00 -12.37 4.30
N ASP A 227 23.98 -12.45 5.20
CA ASP A 227 24.09 -13.55 6.18
C ASP A 227 23.02 -13.43 7.25
N LYS A 228 22.64 -12.21 7.65
CA LYS A 228 21.48 -12.00 8.53
C LYS A 228 20.19 -12.52 7.88
N VAL A 229 19.99 -12.26 6.59
CA VAL A 229 18.86 -12.82 5.84
C VAL A 229 18.93 -14.34 5.76
N ALA A 230 20.10 -14.91 5.43
CA ALA A 230 20.28 -16.36 5.37
C ALA A 230 19.99 -17.03 6.72
N LEU A 231 20.43 -16.43 7.83
CA LEU A 231 20.15 -16.88 9.19
C LEU A 231 18.65 -16.85 9.50
N GLY A 232 17.98 -15.73 9.18
CA GLY A 232 16.55 -15.57 9.39
C GLY A 232 15.71 -16.52 8.52
N LEU A 233 16.11 -16.75 7.27
CA LEU A 233 15.45 -17.71 6.39
C LEU A 233 15.62 -19.15 6.88
N LYS A 234 16.80 -19.50 7.38
CA LYS A 234 17.09 -20.84 7.93
C LYS A 234 16.24 -21.14 9.16
N ASN A 235 15.92 -20.14 9.98
CA ASN A 235 15.17 -20.28 11.22
C ASN A 235 13.86 -19.49 11.17
N LYS A 236 13.18 -19.47 10.02
CA LYS A 236 12.03 -18.59 9.74
C LYS A 236 10.90 -18.74 10.76
N ASP A 237 10.52 -19.97 11.10
CA ASP A 237 9.40 -20.22 12.00
C ASP A 237 9.73 -19.72 13.42
N GLU A 238 10.95 -19.98 13.91
CA GLU A 238 11.45 -19.48 15.19
C GLU A 238 11.46 -17.94 15.23
N LEU A 239 11.90 -17.31 14.14
CA LEU A 239 11.94 -15.85 14.00
C LEU A 239 10.53 -15.24 14.05
N ILE A 240 9.56 -15.83 13.34
CA ILE A 240 8.18 -15.35 13.34
C ILE A 240 7.58 -15.48 14.73
N SER A 241 7.70 -16.65 15.38
CA SER A 241 7.19 -16.86 16.74
C SER A 241 7.81 -15.90 17.76
N LEU A 242 9.12 -15.63 17.66
CA LEU A 242 9.78 -14.65 18.53
C LEU A 242 9.24 -13.23 18.29
N LEU A 243 9.03 -12.84 17.01
CA LEU A 243 8.51 -11.52 16.66
C LEU A 243 7.03 -11.35 17.09
N GLU A 244 6.22 -12.40 17.02
CA GLU A 244 4.84 -12.41 17.55
C GLU A 244 4.82 -12.25 19.07
N ASN A 245 5.68 -12.99 19.79
CA ASN A 245 5.84 -12.83 21.24
C ASN A 245 6.28 -11.42 21.60
N PHE A 246 7.14 -10.82 20.78
CA PHE A 246 7.59 -9.44 20.98
C PHE A 246 6.44 -8.44 20.78
N ASP A 247 5.59 -8.61 19.76
CA ASP A 247 4.41 -7.75 19.57
C ASP A 247 3.46 -7.82 20.76
N VAL A 248 3.17 -9.03 21.25
CA VAL A 248 2.33 -9.24 22.43
C VAL A 248 2.90 -8.53 23.65
N TYR A 249 4.22 -8.60 23.85
CA TYR A 249 4.90 -7.90 24.94
C TYR A 249 4.84 -6.37 24.80
N LEU A 250 5.14 -5.84 23.61
CA LEU A 250 5.10 -4.41 23.34
C LEU A 250 3.68 -3.84 23.48
N ASN A 251 2.65 -4.64 23.24
CA ASN A 251 1.25 -4.26 23.39
C ASN A 251 0.74 -4.26 24.84
N ARG A 252 1.54 -4.72 25.82
CA ARG A 252 1.18 -4.65 27.24
C ARG A 252 1.00 -3.19 27.66
N ASP A 253 0.05 -2.96 28.58
CA ASP A 253 -0.21 -1.66 29.20
C ASP A 253 -0.43 -0.48 28.21
N GLY A 254 -1.02 -0.76 27.04
CA GLY A 254 -1.39 0.28 26.08
C GLY A 254 -0.28 0.73 25.12
N GLY A 255 0.86 0.03 25.08
CA GLY A 255 1.86 0.23 24.02
C GLY A 255 2.87 1.34 24.28
N TRP A 256 3.53 1.36 25.44
CA TRP A 256 4.49 2.40 25.85
C TRP A 256 5.61 2.73 24.82
N LEU A 257 5.95 1.82 23.90
CA LEU A 257 6.94 2.02 22.84
C LEU A 257 6.29 1.93 21.45
N HIS A 258 5.47 2.93 21.13
CA HIS A 258 4.70 2.99 19.89
C HIS A 258 5.52 2.79 18.61
N GLU A 259 6.75 3.32 18.54
CA GLU A 259 7.59 3.18 17.35
C GLU A 259 8.06 1.72 17.15
N ALA A 260 8.51 1.06 18.21
CA ALA A 260 8.94 -0.34 18.16
C ALA A 260 7.76 -1.24 17.78
N GLN A 261 6.61 -1.03 18.42
CA GLN A 261 5.41 -1.80 18.16
C GLN A 261 4.92 -1.62 16.72
N LEU A 262 4.92 -0.39 16.20
CA LEU A 262 4.53 -0.12 14.82
C LEU A 262 5.44 -0.85 13.82
N LYS A 263 6.75 -0.86 14.07
CA LYS A 263 7.71 -1.58 13.22
C LYS A 263 7.47 -3.09 13.26
N VAL A 264 7.30 -3.67 14.46
CA VAL A 264 7.01 -5.10 14.64
C VAL A 264 5.73 -5.51 13.91
N LYS A 265 4.62 -4.79 14.14
CA LYS A 265 3.33 -5.07 13.47
C LYS A 265 3.44 -4.99 11.96
N ARG A 266 4.12 -3.96 11.44
CA ARG A 266 4.33 -3.79 10.00
C ARG A 266 5.13 -4.98 9.43
N THR A 267 6.20 -5.39 10.10
CA THR A 267 7.01 -6.54 9.67
C THR A 267 6.21 -7.84 9.70
N LEU A 268 5.42 -8.09 10.76
CA LEU A 268 4.52 -9.26 10.85
C LEU A 268 3.46 -9.26 9.75
N ASN A 269 2.82 -8.12 9.49
CA ASN A 269 1.82 -7.99 8.41
C ASN A 269 2.41 -8.34 7.05
N VAL A 270 3.64 -7.90 6.77
CA VAL A 270 4.32 -8.20 5.51
C VAL A 270 4.74 -9.67 5.44
N LEU A 271 5.30 -10.23 6.53
CA LEU A 271 5.68 -11.65 6.60
C LEU A 271 4.46 -12.60 6.45
N GLY A 272 3.32 -12.25 7.05
CA GLY A 272 2.09 -13.03 6.99
C GLY A 272 1.43 -13.06 5.60
N LYS A 273 1.69 -12.06 4.76
CA LYS A 273 1.24 -12.03 3.35
C LYS A 273 2.10 -12.92 2.43
N MET A 274 3.25 -13.40 2.90
CA MET A 274 4.16 -14.18 2.06
C MET A 274 3.69 -15.63 1.96
N PRO A 275 3.67 -16.22 0.75
CA PRO A 275 3.30 -17.62 0.59
C PRO A 275 4.28 -18.51 1.36
N ASN A 276 3.77 -19.34 2.26
CA ASN A 276 4.54 -20.45 2.79
C ASN A 276 4.88 -21.37 1.61
N LYS A 277 6.13 -21.36 1.16
CA LYS A 277 6.68 -22.44 0.34
C LYS A 277 6.69 -23.69 1.22
N ALA A 278 5.55 -24.33 1.35
CA ALA A 278 5.51 -25.76 1.60
C ALA A 278 6.22 -26.39 0.40
N ILE A 279 7.46 -26.79 0.63
CA ILE A 279 8.21 -27.65 -0.28
C ILE A 279 7.41 -28.96 -0.31
N LYS A 280 6.46 -29.06 -1.24
CA LYS A 280 5.96 -30.35 -1.70
C LYS A 280 7.12 -30.99 -2.46
N ARG A 281 7.92 -31.80 -1.76
CA ARG A 281 8.72 -32.83 -2.41
C ARG A 281 7.72 -33.85 -2.96
N ASN A 282 7.64 -33.91 -4.29
CA ASN A 282 7.21 -35.11 -4.99
C ASN A 282 8.21 -36.23 -4.72
#